data_AF-A0A525HH66-F1
#
_entry.id   AF-A0A525HH66-F1
#
_cell.length_a   1.000
_cell.length_b   1.000
_cell.length_c   1.000
_cell.angle_alpha   90.00
_cell.angle_beta   90.00
_cell.angle_gamma   90.00
#
_symmetry.space_group_name_H-M   'P 1'
#
loop_
_entity.id
_entity.type
_entity.pdbx_description
1 polymer ?
#
loop_
_entity_poly.entity_id
_entity_poly.type
_entity_poly.pdbx_seq_one_letter_code
_entity_poly.pdbx_strand_id
1 'polypeptide(L)'
;MTGLLVHPAVLAALAYLAVTLLFQFRPFTTRAQGLDLLGIVPRWKFFIPQTGRFEVAIELRCGSHEGDLGAWTPVRIYPPRHALTWLWFPEQHRAAMLWLSAHRVAVRASRGNHAGAPETLAYQTLVRHLQLTEPARSSGLFQFALVHQDDGVAVFTSRLHGK
;
A
#
# COMPACT_ATOMS: atom_id res chain seq x y z
N MET A 1 -30.94 -23.76 42.91
CA MET A 1 -30.86 -23.71 41.44
C MET A 1 -30.87 -22.24 41.03
N THR A 2 -29.70 -21.61 40.97
CA THR A 2 -29.55 -20.20 40.57
C THR A 2 -29.57 -20.15 39.04
N GLY A 3 -30.70 -19.74 38.47
CA GLY A 3 -30.83 -19.50 37.04
C GLY A 3 -29.90 -18.37 36.62
N LEU A 4 -28.98 -18.66 35.71
CA LEU A 4 -28.07 -17.68 35.12
C LEU A 4 -28.89 -16.70 34.27
N LEU A 5 -29.35 -15.61 34.87
CA LEU A 5 -29.96 -14.50 34.13
C LEU A 5 -28.86 -13.84 33.29
N VAL A 6 -28.75 -14.26 32.04
CA VAL A 6 -27.82 -13.64 31.09
C VAL A 6 -28.32 -12.22 30.83
N HIS A 7 -27.54 -11.24 31.26
CA HIS A 7 -27.88 -9.83 31.12
C HIS A 7 -28.05 -9.47 29.63
N PRO A 8 -29.07 -8.68 29.25
CA PRO A 8 -29.32 -8.33 27.84
C PRO A 8 -28.12 -7.66 27.16
N ALA A 9 -27.31 -6.92 27.92
CA ALA A 9 -26.05 -6.35 27.42
C ALA A 9 -25.04 -7.42 26.96
N VAL A 10 -24.98 -8.56 27.66
CA VAL A 10 -24.09 -9.68 27.28
C VAL A 10 -24.58 -10.33 25.99
N LEU A 11 -25.89 -10.51 25.84
CA LEU A 11 -26.48 -11.02 24.59
C LEU A 11 -26.24 -10.07 23.42
N ALA A 12 -26.39 -8.76 23.63
CA ALA A 12 -26.11 -7.75 22.62
C ALA A 12 -24.62 -7.75 22.22
N ALA A 13 -23.70 -7.85 23.18
CA ALA A 13 -22.26 -7.92 22.91
C ALA A 13 -21.88 -9.19 22.14
N LEU A 14 -22.45 -10.34 22.49
CA LEU A 14 -22.23 -11.61 21.80
C LEU A 14 -22.82 -11.61 20.38
N ALA A 15 -24.01 -11.04 20.20
CA ALA A 15 -24.62 -10.87 18.89
C ALA A 15 -23.78 -9.95 18.00
N TYR A 16 -23.32 -8.82 18.55
CA TYR A 16 -22.41 -7.91 17.85
C TYR A 16 -21.11 -8.62 17.46
N LEU A 17 -20.48 -9.33 18.39
CA LEU A 17 -19.27 -10.11 18.12
C LEU A 17 -19.49 -11.13 17.00
N ALA A 18 -20.58 -11.91 17.07
CA ALA A 18 -20.94 -12.89 16.05
C ALA A 18 -21.12 -12.24 14.68
N VAL A 19 -21.78 -11.09 14.60
CA VAL A 19 -21.90 -10.30 13.36
C VAL A 19 -20.52 -9.88 12.85
N THR A 20 -19.64 -9.35 13.71
CA THR A 20 -18.30 -8.93 13.28
C THR A 20 -17.41 -10.09 12.79
N LEU A 21 -17.61 -11.30 13.33
CA LEU A 21 -16.93 -12.53 12.90
C LEU A 21 -17.49 -13.06 11.59
N LEU A 22 -18.82 -13.08 11.42
CA LEU A 22 -19.47 -13.49 10.17
C LEU A 22 -19.08 -12.57 9.01
N PHE A 23 -18.91 -11.28 9.28
CA PHE A 23 -18.39 -10.30 8.32
C PHE A 23 -16.92 -10.51 7.94
N GLN A 24 -16.16 -11.41 8.57
CA GLN A 24 -14.81 -11.75 8.10
C GLN A 24 -14.81 -12.75 6.94
N PHE A 25 -15.87 -13.56 6.78
CA PHE A 25 -15.91 -14.58 5.74
C PHE A 25 -16.20 -13.95 4.36
N ARG A 26 -15.31 -14.21 3.39
CA ARG A 26 -15.37 -13.65 2.01
C ARG A 26 -16.75 -13.66 1.35
N PRO A 27 -17.58 -14.73 1.38
CA PRO A 27 -18.88 -14.72 0.70
C PRO A 27 -19.89 -13.72 1.28
N PHE A 28 -19.75 -13.32 2.55
CA PHE A 28 -20.63 -12.34 3.19
C PHE A 28 -20.13 -10.91 3.03
N THR A 29 -18.81 -10.70 2.92
CA THR A 29 -18.24 -9.36 2.77
C THR A 29 -18.69 -8.61 1.53
N THR A 30 -18.88 -9.27 0.38
CA THR A 30 -19.21 -8.59 -0.88
C THR A 30 -20.67 -8.12 -0.94
N ARG A 31 -21.60 -8.86 -0.34
CA ARG A 31 -23.02 -8.45 -0.24
C ARG A 31 -23.28 -7.48 0.90
N ALA A 32 -22.61 -7.66 2.04
CA ALA A 32 -22.88 -6.86 3.23
C ALA A 32 -22.14 -5.51 3.27
N GLN A 33 -21.14 -5.31 2.41
CA GLN A 33 -20.46 -4.01 2.23
C GLN A 33 -21.40 -2.88 1.80
N GLY A 34 -22.49 -3.20 1.08
CA GLY A 34 -23.49 -2.20 0.69
C GLY A 34 -24.43 -1.77 1.82
N LEU A 35 -24.51 -2.56 2.90
CA LEU A 35 -25.39 -2.31 4.05
C LEU A 35 -24.66 -1.62 5.20
N ASP A 36 -23.32 -1.71 5.24
CA ASP A 36 -22.48 -1.03 6.23
C ASP A 36 -22.14 0.41 5.81
N LEU A 37 -23.16 1.21 5.53
CA LEU A 37 -23.03 2.60 5.05
C LEU A 37 -22.39 3.53 6.09
N LEU A 38 -22.51 3.19 7.37
CA LEU A 38 -21.96 3.95 8.49
C LEU A 38 -20.62 3.40 8.99
N GLY A 39 -20.11 2.30 8.42
CA GLY A 39 -18.82 1.69 8.80
C GLY A 39 -18.79 1.16 10.24
N ILE A 40 -19.94 0.69 10.75
CA ILE A 40 -20.12 0.25 12.14
C ILE A 40 -19.46 -1.11 12.34
N VAL A 41 -19.39 -1.96 11.31
CA VAL A 41 -18.85 -3.31 11.45
C VAL A 41 -17.32 -3.31 11.25
N PRO A 42 -16.51 -3.51 12.30
CA PRO A 42 -15.07 -3.51 12.18
C PRO A 42 -14.58 -4.68 11.32
N ARG A 43 -13.70 -4.39 10.35
CA ARG A 43 -12.92 -5.42 9.66
C ARG A 43 -11.70 -5.73 10.51
N TRP A 44 -11.81 -6.77 11.34
CA TRP A 44 -10.71 -7.29 12.16
C TRP A 44 -9.61 -7.88 11.28
N LYS A 45 -8.75 -7.03 10.74
CA LYS A 45 -7.46 -7.46 10.22
C LYS A 45 -6.47 -7.29 11.36
N PHE A 46 -6.07 -8.42 11.95
CA PHE A 46 -4.89 -8.45 12.80
C PHE A 46 -3.69 -8.16 11.90
N PHE A 47 -3.41 -6.87 11.71
CA PHE A 47 -2.16 -6.42 11.15
C PHE A 47 -1.10 -6.86 12.17
N ILE A 48 -0.33 -7.90 11.82
CA ILE A 48 1.00 -8.02 12.41
C ILE A 48 1.67 -6.71 12.00
N PRO A 49 1.95 -5.79 12.95
CA PRO A 49 2.66 -4.60 12.59
C PRO A 49 4.01 -5.09 12.08
N GLN A 50 4.27 -4.93 10.79
CA GLN A 50 5.65 -4.92 10.32
C GLN A 50 6.24 -3.64 10.90
N THR A 51 6.67 -3.75 12.16
CA THR A 51 7.31 -2.72 12.94
C THR A 51 8.63 -2.39 12.25
N GLY A 52 8.62 -1.31 11.47
CA GLY A 52 9.46 -0.19 11.84
C GLY A 52 10.88 -0.13 11.29
N ARG A 53 11.19 -0.74 10.15
CA ARG A 53 12.37 -0.33 9.35
C ARG A 53 12.00 -0.28 7.88
N PHE A 54 11.86 0.93 7.37
CA PHE A 54 11.59 1.21 5.97
C PHE A 54 12.89 0.98 5.20
N GLU A 55 13.13 -0.28 4.83
CA GLU A 55 14.38 -0.64 4.18
C GLU A 55 14.49 -0.08 2.75
N VAL A 56 13.39 0.34 2.11
CA VAL A 56 13.37 0.84 0.73
C VAL A 56 12.69 2.21 0.64
N ALA A 57 13.47 3.25 0.31
CA ALA A 57 12.97 4.56 -0.09
C ALA A 57 12.84 4.65 -1.62
N ILE A 58 11.85 5.40 -2.10
CA ILE A 58 11.66 5.68 -3.53
C ILE A 58 12.00 7.14 -3.79
N GLU A 59 12.94 7.36 -4.70
CA GLU A 59 13.24 8.68 -5.23
C GLU A 59 12.87 8.75 -6.71
N LEU A 60 12.43 9.92 -7.15
CA LEU A 60 12.00 10.18 -8.51
C LEU A 60 12.73 11.41 -9.04
N ARG A 61 13.20 11.35 -10.29
CA ARG A 61 13.59 12.52 -11.06
C ARG A 61 12.92 12.48 -12.43
N CYS A 62 12.46 13.63 -12.89
CA CYS A 62 11.81 13.76 -14.19
C CYS A 62 12.80 14.33 -15.21
N GLY A 63 12.70 13.88 -16.45
CA GLY A 63 13.36 14.53 -17.58
C GLY A 63 12.62 15.79 -17.99
N SER A 64 13.33 16.83 -18.39
CA SER A 64 12.79 18.01 -19.07
C SER A 64 12.50 17.70 -20.54
N HIS A 65 11.81 18.61 -21.22
CA HIS A 65 11.60 18.52 -22.67
C HIS A 65 12.91 18.55 -23.47
N GLU A 66 13.99 19.07 -22.88
CA GLU A 66 15.32 19.17 -23.49
C GLU A 66 16.20 17.94 -23.22
N GLY A 67 15.67 16.94 -22.51
CA GLY A 67 16.38 15.70 -22.19
C GLY A 67 17.18 15.74 -20.90
N ASP A 68 17.21 16.89 -20.21
CA ASP A 68 17.90 17.05 -18.93
C ASP A 68 17.13 16.39 -17.78
N LEU A 69 17.84 15.67 -16.92
CA LEU A 69 17.24 15.04 -15.74
C LEU A 69 17.29 16.02 -14.55
N GLY A 70 16.13 16.31 -13.97
CA GLY A 70 16.02 17.17 -12.80
C GLY A 70 16.58 16.54 -11.52
N ALA A 71 16.48 17.28 -10.42
CA ALA A 71 16.88 16.81 -9.10
C ALA A 71 16.03 15.62 -8.63
N TRP A 72 16.65 14.75 -7.84
CA TRP A 72 15.95 13.67 -7.14
C TRP A 72 14.98 14.24 -6.11
N THR A 73 13.78 13.66 -6.06
CA THR A 73 12.72 14.04 -5.14
C THR A 73 12.13 12.81 -4.47
N PRO A 74 11.94 12.84 -3.13
CA PRO A 74 11.43 11.68 -2.41
C PRO A 74 9.94 11.47 -2.68
N VAL A 75 9.55 10.24 -3.00
CA VAL A 75 8.16 9.87 -3.20
C VAL A 75 7.57 9.34 -1.90
N ARG A 76 6.54 10.01 -1.37
CA ARG A 76 5.84 9.55 -0.17
C ARG A 76 4.84 8.44 -0.51
N ILE A 77 5.16 7.21 -0.12
CA ILE A 77 4.30 6.02 -0.32
C ILE A 77 3.17 5.95 0.73
N TYR A 78 3.40 6.52 1.91
CA TYR A 78 2.44 6.52 3.02
C TYR A 78 1.84 7.91 3.22
N PRO A 79 0.51 8.02 3.39
CA PRO A 79 -0.09 9.26 3.83
C PRO A 79 0.41 9.63 5.25
N PRO A 80 0.41 10.93 5.62
CA PRO A 80 0.74 11.36 6.97
C PRO A 80 -0.15 10.61 7.99
N ARG A 81 0.47 10.09 9.05
CA ARG A 81 -0.24 9.32 10.08
C ARG A 81 -1.10 10.28 10.92
N HIS A 82 -2.42 10.08 10.95
CA HIS A 82 -3.31 10.74 11.89
C HIS A 82 -3.57 9.83 13.11
N ALA A 83 -3.91 10.39 14.28
CA ALA A 83 -4.15 9.58 15.49
C ALA A 83 -5.29 8.57 15.31
N LEU A 84 -6.29 8.92 14.50
CA LEU A 84 -7.39 8.04 14.14
C LEU A 84 -6.96 6.92 13.16
N THR A 85 -5.77 7.02 12.54
CA THR A 85 -5.10 6.03 11.65
C THR A 85 -4.88 4.64 12.26
N TRP A 86 -5.08 4.52 13.57
CA TRP A 86 -4.92 3.27 14.29
C TRP A 86 -6.15 2.36 14.27
N LEU A 87 -7.34 2.91 14.05
CA LEU A 87 -8.55 2.20 14.45
C LEU A 87 -9.36 1.60 13.27
N TRP A 88 -9.08 1.97 12.01
CA TRP A 88 -9.93 1.57 10.86
C TRP A 88 -9.30 1.23 9.48
N PHE A 89 -7.99 1.27 9.21
CA PHE A 89 -7.46 1.78 7.91
C PHE A 89 -7.48 0.82 6.70
N PRO A 90 -8.44 0.95 5.75
CA PRO A 90 -8.42 0.21 4.49
C PRO A 90 -7.36 0.75 3.51
N GLU A 91 -6.93 2.01 3.63
CA GLU A 91 -5.95 2.62 2.72
C GLU A 91 -4.53 2.07 2.88
N GLN A 92 -4.22 1.49 4.05
CA GLN A 92 -2.94 0.82 4.30
C GLN A 92 -2.70 -0.35 3.34
N HIS A 93 -3.75 -0.93 2.74
CA HIS A 93 -3.60 -1.99 1.74
C HIS A 93 -2.89 -1.52 0.47
N ARG A 94 -3.18 -0.31 0.00
CA ARG A 94 -2.55 0.23 -1.21
C ARG A 94 -1.09 0.58 -0.95
N ALA A 95 -0.81 1.24 0.16
CA ALA A 95 0.55 1.56 0.57
C ALA A 95 1.40 0.29 0.81
N ALA A 96 0.82 -0.75 1.43
CA ALA A 96 1.48 -2.04 1.63
C ALA A 96 1.77 -2.77 0.30
N MET A 97 0.84 -2.74 -0.66
CA MET A 97 1.05 -3.32 -2.00
C MET A 97 2.15 -2.59 -2.78
N LEU A 98 2.20 -1.26 -2.68
CA LEU A 98 3.25 -0.46 -3.30
C LEU A 98 4.61 -0.73 -2.68
N TRP A 99 4.66 -0.80 -1.35
CA TRP A 99 5.87 -1.16 -0.62
C TRP A 99 6.37 -2.56 -1.00
N LEU A 100 5.49 -3.57 -1.01
CA LEU A 100 5.85 -4.93 -1.39
C LEU A 100 6.37 -4.99 -2.83
N SER A 101 5.78 -4.18 -3.71
CA SER A 101 6.23 -4.05 -5.09
C SER A 101 7.63 -3.44 -5.16
N ALA A 102 7.88 -2.33 -4.44
CA ALA A 102 9.19 -1.69 -4.35
C ALA A 102 10.26 -2.65 -3.82
N HIS A 103 9.96 -3.32 -2.71
CA HIS A 103 10.86 -4.29 -2.10
C HIS A 103 11.19 -5.45 -3.05
N ARG A 104 10.20 -6.02 -3.75
CA ARG A 104 10.44 -7.10 -4.73
C ARG A 104 11.34 -6.67 -5.89
N VAL A 105 11.16 -5.44 -6.39
CA VAL A 105 12.02 -4.90 -7.44
C VAL A 105 13.43 -4.65 -6.92
N ALA A 106 13.57 -4.10 -5.71
CA ALA A 106 14.85 -3.85 -5.06
C ALA A 106 15.64 -5.15 -4.80
N VAL A 107 15.02 -6.17 -4.19
CA VAL A 107 15.65 -7.48 -3.93
C VAL A 107 16.06 -8.18 -5.23
N ARG A 108 15.27 -8.03 -6.30
CA ARG A 108 15.63 -8.59 -7.61
C ARG A 108 16.84 -7.88 -8.21
N ALA A 109 16.90 -6.55 -8.08
CA ALA A 109 18.02 -5.74 -8.48
C ALA A 109 19.29 -6.09 -7.69
N SER A 110 19.22 -6.21 -6.36
CA SER A 110 20.40 -6.57 -5.55
C SER A 110 20.97 -7.95 -5.88
N ARG A 111 20.15 -8.86 -6.42
CA ARG A 111 20.59 -10.16 -6.96
C ARG A 111 21.16 -10.10 -8.39
N GLY A 112 21.41 -8.91 -8.93
CA GLY A 112 21.99 -8.70 -10.26
C GLY A 112 21.01 -8.89 -11.43
N ASN A 113 19.72 -9.09 -11.17
CA ASN A 113 18.71 -9.33 -12.21
C ASN A 113 17.92 -8.06 -12.54
N HIS A 114 18.63 -7.00 -12.93
CA HIS A 114 18.04 -5.71 -13.30
C HIS A 114 17.25 -5.78 -14.60
N ALA A 115 17.72 -6.54 -15.59
CA ALA A 115 17.16 -6.57 -16.94
C ALA A 115 15.74 -7.14 -16.99
N GLY A 116 15.41 -8.11 -16.13
CA GLY A 116 14.06 -8.69 -16.07
C GLY A 116 13.10 -7.97 -15.12
N ALA A 117 13.53 -6.92 -14.42
CA ALA A 117 12.65 -6.17 -13.52
C ALA A 117 11.44 -5.52 -14.24
N PRO A 118 11.59 -4.92 -15.44
CA PRO A 118 10.50 -4.27 -16.16
C PRO A 118 9.32 -5.19 -16.52
N GLU A 119 9.58 -6.49 -16.69
CA GLU A 119 8.58 -7.49 -17.04
C GLU A 119 7.70 -7.89 -15.85
N THR A 120 8.10 -7.52 -14.63
CA THR A 120 7.37 -7.92 -13.42
C THR A 120 6.16 -7.02 -13.17
N LEU A 121 5.07 -7.63 -12.68
CA LEU A 121 3.88 -6.89 -12.23
C LEU A 121 4.21 -5.87 -11.14
N ALA A 122 5.19 -6.17 -10.29
CA ALA A 122 5.66 -5.27 -9.22
C ALA A 122 6.23 -3.97 -9.81
N TYR A 123 7.09 -4.08 -10.82
CA TYR A 123 7.65 -2.92 -11.50
C TYR A 123 6.56 -2.09 -12.21
N GLN A 124 5.66 -2.74 -12.95
CA GLN A 124 4.57 -2.06 -13.64
C GLN A 124 3.63 -1.34 -12.67
N THR A 125 3.35 -1.94 -11.51
CA THR A 125 2.50 -1.34 -10.46
C THR A 125 3.14 -0.07 -9.90
N LEU A 126 4.46 -0.09 -9.64
CA LEU A 126 5.21 1.08 -9.17
C LEU A 126 5.23 2.19 -10.22
N VAL A 127 5.62 1.87 -11.45
CA VAL A 127 5.67 2.82 -12.57
C VAL A 127 4.32 3.49 -12.73
N ARG A 128 3.23 2.71 -12.76
CA ARG A 128 1.88 3.27 -12.89
C ARG A 128 1.48 4.15 -11.71
N HIS A 129 1.87 3.79 -10.49
CA HIS A 129 1.59 4.63 -9.33
C HIS A 129 2.36 5.95 -9.41
N LEU A 130 3.65 5.92 -9.74
CA LEU A 130 4.48 7.12 -9.90
C LEU A 130 3.93 8.05 -10.99
N GLN A 131 3.47 7.48 -12.11
CA GLN A 131 2.83 8.24 -13.18
C GLN A 131 1.54 8.95 -12.72
N LEU A 132 0.76 8.31 -11.85
CA LEU A 132 -0.50 8.89 -11.35
C LEU A 132 -0.28 9.93 -10.25
N THR A 133 0.79 9.80 -9.47
CA THR A 133 1.10 10.70 -8.34
C THR A 133 1.78 11.99 -8.80
N GLU A 134 2.58 11.95 -9.86
CA GLU A 134 3.35 13.11 -10.36
C GLU A 134 3.08 13.41 -11.85
N PRO A 135 1.82 13.66 -12.26
CA PRO A 135 1.49 13.92 -13.67
C PRO A 135 2.02 15.27 -14.20
N ALA A 136 2.40 16.19 -13.31
CA ALA A 136 2.69 17.58 -13.66
C ALA A 136 4.12 17.87 -14.16
N ARG A 137 5.05 16.90 -14.10
CA ARG A 137 6.48 17.12 -14.41
C ARG A 137 7.01 16.33 -15.61
N SER A 138 6.14 15.76 -16.42
CA SER A 138 6.49 14.56 -17.16
C SER A 138 6.39 14.74 -18.68
N SER A 139 7.42 15.32 -19.28
CA SER A 139 7.56 15.48 -20.73
C SER A 139 8.02 14.20 -21.46
N GLY A 140 7.77 13.01 -20.89
CA GLY A 140 7.93 11.72 -21.58
C GLY A 140 8.97 10.76 -20.97
N LEU A 141 9.92 11.24 -20.16
CA LEU A 141 10.96 10.41 -19.53
C LEU A 141 11.03 10.68 -18.02
N PHE A 142 11.07 9.62 -17.22
CA PHE A 142 11.34 9.73 -15.79
C PHE A 142 12.24 8.60 -15.32
N GLN A 143 13.03 8.87 -14.30
CA GLN A 143 13.85 7.88 -13.64
C GLN A 143 13.44 7.79 -12.19
N PHE A 144 13.40 6.58 -11.66
CA PHE A 144 13.15 6.35 -10.25
C PHE A 144 14.25 5.48 -9.68
N ALA A 145 14.64 5.76 -8.43
CA ALA A 145 15.61 4.99 -7.69
C ALA A 145 14.92 4.31 -6.52
N LEU A 146 15.28 3.06 -6.29
CA LEU A 146 14.99 2.34 -5.06
C LEU A 146 16.25 2.37 -4.22
N VAL A 147 16.19 3.09 -3.11
CA VAL A 147 17.31 3.24 -2.18
C VAL A 147 17.08 2.26 -1.05
N HIS A 148 17.91 1.21 -0.99
CA HIS A 148 17.90 0.29 0.12
C HIS A 148 18.88 0.77 1.19
N GLN A 149 18.45 0.84 2.46
CA GLN A 149 19.31 1.35 3.54
C GLN A 149 20.59 0.50 3.71
N ASP A 150 20.48 -0.82 3.50
CA ASP A 150 21.59 -1.78 3.67
C ASP A 150 22.20 -2.31 2.35
N ASP A 151 21.47 -2.30 1.23
CA ASP A 151 21.85 -2.99 -0.02
C ASP A 151 22.24 -2.04 -1.17
N GLY A 152 22.29 -0.73 -0.92
CA GLY A 152 22.67 0.28 -1.92
C GLY A 152 21.50 0.79 -2.78
N VAL A 153 21.83 1.43 -3.91
CA VAL A 153 20.86 2.14 -4.76
C VAL A 153 20.66 1.42 -6.09
N ALA A 154 19.41 1.08 -6.40
CA ALA A 154 19.02 0.56 -7.70
C ALA A 154 18.29 1.65 -8.51
N VAL A 155 18.90 2.11 -9.60
CA VAL A 155 18.33 3.15 -10.47
C VAL A 155 17.65 2.52 -11.68
N PHE A 156 16.41 2.90 -11.93
CA PHE A 156 15.62 2.46 -13.06
C PHE A 156 15.21 3.64 -13.94
N THR A 157 15.23 3.43 -15.25
CA THR A 157 14.74 4.39 -16.24
C THR A 157 13.45 3.89 -16.84
N SER A 158 12.42 4.73 -16.84
CA SER A 158 11.13 4.41 -17.41
C SER A 158 10.65 5.54 -18.33
N ARG A 159 9.95 5.19 -19.41
CA ARG A 159 9.27 6.16 -20.25
C ARG A 159 7.81 6.23 -19.86
N LEU A 160 7.28 7.44 -19.81
CA LEU A 160 5.83 7.58 -19.91
C LEU A 160 5.44 7.25 -21.34
N HIS A 161 4.74 6.14 -21.52
CA HIS A 161 3.92 5.99 -22.71
C HIS A 161 2.73 6.92 -22.53
N GLY A 162 2.85 8.13 -23.06
CA GLY A 162 1.69 8.97 -23.36
C GLY A 162 0.78 8.20 -24.30
N LYS A 163 -0.51 8.16 -23.97
CA LYS A 163 -1.53 7.83 -24.96
C LYS A 163 -1.62 8.93 -26.00
#